data_AF-A0A1Z9XCA1-F1
#
_entry.id   AF-A0A1Z9XCA1-F1
#
_cell.length_a   1.000
_cell.length_b   1.000
_cell.length_c   1.000
_cell.angle_alpha   90.00
_cell.angle_beta   90.00
_cell.angle_gamma   90.00
#
_symmetry.space_group_name_H-M   'P 1'
#
loop_
_entity.id
_entity.type
_entity.pdbx_description
1 polymer ?
#
loop_
_entity_poly.entity_id
_entity_poly.type
_entity_poly.pdbx_seq_one_letter_code
_entity_poly.pdbx_strand_id
1 'polypeptide(L)'
;MNLTLSTTFCTAISDIKPDVLSTDTHGVNHVNFTLLDLSGYTFAPRYANVGSVIDDLFSMQNEQLVLKTLTDIATIESQWDVVQWTMVSLQRKTTTQAALVRKLSGCSKDHPLLKAITEYYRLVKALYILNYMGDEKLRKHVQRALNKGEAYHQLRRAIA
;
A
#
# COMPACT_ATOMS: atom_id res chain seq x y z
N MET A 1 -6.96 21.44 16.07
CA MET A 1 -5.87 20.99 16.96
C MET A 1 -4.84 20.32 16.07
N ASN A 2 -3.76 21.03 15.71
CA ASN A 2 -2.75 20.54 14.76
C ASN A 2 -1.83 19.55 15.50
N LEU A 3 -2.07 18.26 15.29
CA LEU A 3 -1.15 17.21 15.73
C LEU A 3 -0.22 16.88 14.56
N THR A 4 0.97 17.49 14.59
CA THR A 4 2.12 17.08 13.77
C THR A 4 2.59 15.72 14.28
N LEU A 5 1.99 14.63 13.77
CA LEU A 5 2.39 13.27 14.10
C LEU A 5 3.72 12.97 13.38
N SER A 6 4.80 12.93 14.18
CA SER A 6 6.14 12.55 13.73
C SER A 6 6.11 11.17 13.06
N THR A 7 6.32 11.17 11.75
CA THR A 7 6.39 10.00 10.87
C THR A 7 7.55 9.09 11.27
N THR A 8 7.28 8.07 12.08
CA THR A 8 8.22 6.99 12.36
C THR A 8 7.46 5.68 12.42
N PHE A 9 7.21 5.11 11.25
CA PHE A 9 6.75 3.74 11.08
C PHE A 9 7.92 2.99 10.41
N CYS A 10 8.30 1.82 10.90
CA CYS A 10 9.59 1.17 10.60
C CYS A 10 10.83 1.89 11.17
N THR A 11 11.13 1.66 12.46
CA THR A 11 12.55 1.55 12.84
C THR A 11 13.06 0.22 12.29
N ALA A 12 13.55 0.23 11.05
CA ALA A 12 14.65 -0.65 10.71
C ALA A 12 15.83 -0.30 11.64
N ILE A 13 16.72 -1.25 11.89
CA ILE A 13 17.94 -1.07 12.71
C ILE A 13 18.93 -0.09 12.03
N SER A 14 18.55 0.48 10.88
CA SER A 14 19.35 1.39 10.07
C SER A 14 18.87 2.82 10.18
N ASP A 15 19.81 3.77 10.23
CA ASP A 15 19.56 5.23 10.18
C ASP A 15 18.92 5.70 8.85
N ILE A 16 18.84 4.81 7.86
CA ILE A 16 18.25 5.07 6.56
C ILE A 16 16.72 4.93 6.66
N LYS A 17 16.00 6.04 6.44
CA LYS A 17 14.55 6.05 6.21
C LYS A 17 14.28 5.90 4.72
N PRO A 18 13.69 4.80 4.25
CA PRO A 18 13.35 4.65 2.84
C PRO A 18 12.13 5.50 2.49
N ASP A 19 12.21 6.33 1.44
CA ASP A 19 11.06 7.12 0.97
C ASP A 19 10.05 6.29 0.17
N VAL A 20 10.53 5.21 -0.46
CA VAL A 20 9.74 4.33 -1.34
C VAL A 20 9.99 2.88 -0.95
N LEU A 21 8.91 2.11 -0.80
CA LEU A 21 8.95 0.66 -0.61
C LEU A 21 8.32 -0.03 -1.82
N SER A 22 9.03 -1.02 -2.39
CA SER A 22 8.54 -1.80 -3.53
C SER A 22 8.56 -3.28 -3.21
N THR A 23 7.54 -4.00 -3.69
CA THR A 23 7.43 -5.45 -3.63
C THR A 23 6.84 -5.98 -4.93
N ASP A 24 7.09 -7.26 -5.22
CA ASP A 24 6.42 -7.97 -6.30
C ASP A 24 4.92 -8.15 -6.03
N THR A 25 4.18 -8.49 -7.08
CA THR A 25 2.70 -8.64 -7.04
C THR A 25 2.22 -9.55 -5.89
N HIS A 26 2.97 -10.61 -5.57
CA HIS A 26 2.66 -11.54 -4.47
C HIS A 26 2.81 -10.92 -3.06
N GLY A 27 3.54 -9.81 -2.91
CA GLY A 27 3.65 -9.07 -1.66
C GLY A 27 2.61 -7.98 -1.48
N VAL A 28 1.71 -7.77 -2.46
CA VAL A 28 0.63 -6.80 -2.36
C VAL A 28 -0.45 -7.34 -1.41
N ASN A 29 -0.51 -6.75 -0.22
CA ASN A 29 -1.55 -6.98 0.77
C ASN A 29 -2.26 -5.65 1.04
N HIS A 30 -3.60 -5.64 0.99
CA HIS A 30 -4.41 -4.43 1.18
C HIS A 30 -4.13 -3.73 2.51
N VAL A 31 -3.87 -4.51 3.58
CA VAL A 31 -3.50 -3.97 4.90
C VAL A 31 -2.14 -3.30 4.81
N ASN A 32 -1.12 -3.97 4.24
CA ASN A 32 0.22 -3.38 4.13
C ASN A 32 0.24 -2.11 3.29
N PHE A 33 -0.48 -2.11 2.16
CA PHE A 33 -0.60 -0.95 1.30
C PHE A 33 -1.17 0.24 2.10
N THR A 34 -2.30 0.02 2.77
CA THR A 34 -2.97 1.03 3.60
C THR A 34 -2.06 1.54 4.72
N LEU A 35 -1.40 0.64 5.44
CA LEU A 35 -0.51 1.01 6.55
C LEU A 35 0.69 1.84 6.08
N LEU A 36 1.27 1.52 4.93
CA LEU A 36 2.41 2.28 4.40
C LEU A 36 1.99 3.68 3.97
N ASP A 37 0.89 3.76 3.23
CA ASP A 37 0.33 5.04 2.76
C ASP A 37 -0.04 5.97 3.94
N LEU A 38 -0.79 5.46 4.93
CA LEU A 38 -1.13 6.21 6.14
C LEU A 38 0.08 6.59 7.00
N SER A 39 1.20 5.89 6.83
CA SER A 39 2.47 6.19 7.48
C SER A 39 3.35 7.14 6.67
N GLY A 40 2.86 7.68 5.55
CA GLY A 40 3.58 8.61 4.70
C GLY A 40 4.66 7.97 3.81
N TYR A 41 4.65 6.65 3.67
CA TYR A 41 5.56 5.93 2.78
C TYR A 41 4.92 5.77 1.40
N THR A 42 5.71 5.98 0.35
CA THR A 42 5.25 5.64 -1.00
C THR A 42 5.40 4.13 -1.20
N PHE A 43 4.28 3.42 -1.22
CA PHE A 43 4.28 2.01 -1.60
C PHE A 43 4.08 1.89 -3.11
N ALA A 44 5.12 1.43 -3.80
CA ALA A 44 5.17 1.37 -5.26
C ALA A 44 5.38 -0.09 -5.72
N PRO A 45 4.35 -0.94 -5.61
CA PRO A 45 4.46 -2.33 -6.02
C PRO A 45 4.59 -2.44 -7.55
N ARG A 46 5.35 -3.46 -7.98
CA ARG A 46 5.39 -3.85 -9.39
C ARG A 46 4.30 -4.86 -9.67
N TYR A 47 3.35 -4.46 -10.51
CA TYR A 47 2.40 -5.40 -11.10
C TYR A 47 3.05 -6.09 -12.30
N ALA A 48 3.06 -7.42 -12.29
CA ALA A 48 3.60 -8.22 -13.39
C ALA A 48 2.86 -7.93 -14.71
N ASN A 49 1.53 -7.77 -14.63
CA ASN A 49 0.69 -7.33 -15.73
C ASN A 49 -0.10 -6.08 -15.30
N VAL A 50 0.49 -4.90 -15.49
CA VAL A 50 -0.16 -3.62 -15.17
C VAL A 50 -1.43 -3.42 -16.02
N GLY A 51 -1.45 -3.90 -17.27
CA GLY A 51 -2.62 -3.80 -18.16
C GLY A 51 -3.86 -4.45 -17.55
N SER A 52 -3.72 -5.70 -17.08
CA SER A 52 -4.81 -6.39 -16.37
C SER A 52 -5.28 -5.62 -15.13
N VAL A 53 -4.37 -4.99 -14.39
CA VAL A 53 -4.74 -4.21 -13.20
C VAL A 53 -5.49 -2.92 -13.57
N ILE A 54 -5.10 -2.27 -14.67
CA ILE A 54 -5.82 -1.12 -15.23
C ILE A 54 -7.22 -1.56 -15.67
N ASP A 55 -7.30 -2.65 -16.43
CA ASP A 55 -8.56 -3.19 -16.91
C ASP A 55 -9.49 -3.60 -15.76
N ASP A 56 -8.96 -4.13 -14.65
CA ASP A 56 -9.77 -4.48 -13.48
C ASP A 56 -10.33 -3.25 -12.75
N LEU A 57 -9.58 -2.15 -12.74
CA LEU A 57 -9.92 -0.95 -11.97
C LEU A 57 -10.74 0.07 -12.78
N PHE A 58 -10.45 0.21 -14.07
CA PHE A 58 -10.95 1.30 -14.88
C PHE A 58 -11.67 0.80 -16.14
N SER A 59 -12.60 1.63 -16.63
CA SER A 59 -13.31 1.43 -17.88
C SER A 59 -13.33 2.74 -18.66
N MET A 60 -13.32 2.65 -19.99
CA MET A 60 -13.50 3.82 -20.85
C MET A 60 -15.00 4.06 -21.08
N GLN A 61 -15.48 5.25 -20.74
CA GLN A 61 -16.86 5.70 -20.97
C GLN A 61 -16.81 7.09 -21.61
N ASN A 62 -17.38 7.26 -22.81
CA ASN A 62 -17.38 8.54 -23.53
C ASN A 62 -15.99 9.21 -23.59
N GLU A 63 -14.95 8.45 -23.95
CA GLU A 63 -13.55 8.89 -24.00
C GLU A 63 -12.93 9.30 -22.64
N GLN A 64 -13.64 9.07 -21.53
CA GLN A 64 -13.16 9.31 -20.18
C GLN A 64 -12.84 8.00 -19.47
N LEU A 65 -11.76 8.01 -18.68
CA LEU A 65 -11.38 6.90 -17.83
C LEU A 65 -12.17 6.97 -16.51
N VAL A 66 -12.99 5.96 -16.25
CA VAL A 66 -13.89 5.90 -15.08
C VAL A 66 -13.56 4.68 -14.23
N LEU A 67 -13.56 4.84 -12.89
CA LEU A 67 -13.45 3.73 -11.95
C LEU A 67 -14.64 2.78 -12.09
N LYS A 68 -14.36 1.49 -12.32
CA LYS A 68 -15.38 0.44 -12.47
C LYS A 68 -16.21 0.22 -11.21
N THR A 69 -15.65 0.53 -10.06
CA THR A 69 -16.37 0.40 -8.81
C THR A 69 -16.06 1.58 -7.92
N LEU A 70 -17.13 2.21 -7.43
CA LEU A 70 -17.04 3.33 -6.51
C LEU A 70 -16.52 2.85 -5.16
N THR A 71 -15.64 3.66 -4.57
CA THR A 71 -15.19 3.49 -3.19
C THR A 71 -16.30 3.95 -2.25
N ASP A 72 -16.62 3.14 -1.25
CA ASP A 72 -17.56 3.53 -0.20
C ASP A 72 -16.83 4.39 0.85
N ILE A 73 -16.86 5.71 0.63
CA ILE A 73 -16.24 6.70 1.51
C ILE A 73 -16.92 6.71 2.88
N ALA A 74 -18.23 6.48 2.96
CA ALA A 74 -18.96 6.50 4.22
C ALA A 74 -18.48 5.38 5.16
N THR A 75 -18.18 4.20 4.61
CA THR A 75 -17.57 3.11 5.40
C THR A 75 -16.20 3.50 5.95
N ILE A 76 -15.37 4.21 5.17
CA ILE A 76 -14.07 4.71 5.63
C ILE A 76 -14.26 5.72 6.77
N GLU A 77 -15.11 6.73 6.57
CA GLU A 77 -15.37 7.80 7.54
C GLU A 77 -15.92 7.23 8.86
N SER A 78 -16.85 6.27 8.79
CA SER A 78 -17.46 5.65 9.97
C SER A 78 -16.49 4.89 10.88
N GLN A 79 -15.32 4.50 10.35
CA GLN A 79 -14.29 3.74 11.07
C GLN A 79 -12.96 4.52 11.15
N TRP A 80 -12.94 5.78 10.73
CA TRP A 80 -11.69 6.53 10.58
C TRP A 80 -10.94 6.65 11.91
N ASP A 81 -11.64 6.93 13.01
CA ASP A 81 -11.03 7.00 14.35
C ASP A 81 -10.36 5.67 14.75
N VAL A 82 -10.96 4.52 14.39
CA VAL A 82 -10.42 3.19 14.67
C VAL A 82 -9.18 2.93 13.81
N VAL A 83 -9.20 3.34 12.55
CA VAL A 83 -8.03 3.29 11.64
C VAL A 83 -6.89 4.12 12.22
N GLN A 84 -7.15 5.37 12.61
CA GLN A 84 -6.16 6.25 13.24
C GLN A 84 -5.62 5.66 14.54
N TRP A 85 -6.47 5.12 15.41
CA TRP A 85 -6.03 4.49 16.65
C TRP A 85 -5.17 3.25 16.41
N THR A 86 -5.49 2.47 15.38
CA THR A 86 -4.68 1.34 14.93
C THR A 86 -3.29 1.80 14.49
N MET A 87 -3.20 2.89 13.72
CA MET A 87 -1.92 3.50 13.32
C MET A 87 -1.11 3.99 14.52
N VAL A 88 -1.75 4.68 15.46
CA VAL A 88 -1.09 5.16 16.69
C VAL A 88 -0.56 3.98 17.52
N SER A 89 -1.31 2.89 17.63
CA SER A 89 -0.89 1.69 18.37
C SER A 89 0.35 1.04 17.76
N LEU A 90 0.41 0.98 16.42
CA LEU A 90 1.58 0.49 15.70
C LEU A 90 2.78 1.43 15.88
N GLN A 91 2.60 2.75 15.78
CA GLN A 91 3.66 3.74 16.00
C GLN A 91 4.21 3.69 17.43
N ARG A 92 3.33 3.49 18.42
CA ARG A 92 3.71 3.30 19.84
C ARG A 92 4.27 1.92 20.15
N LYS A 93 4.36 1.03 19.16
CA LYS A 93 4.82 -0.36 19.31
C LYS A 93 4.01 -1.16 20.37
N THR A 94 2.76 -0.77 20.63
CA THR A 94 1.86 -1.54 21.51
C THR A 94 1.28 -2.76 20.80
N THR A 95 1.33 -2.75 19.46
CA THR A 95 1.08 -3.90 18.60
C THR A 95 2.07 -3.90 17.44
N THR A 96 2.29 -5.05 16.81
CA THR A 96 3.16 -5.16 15.62
C THR A 96 2.30 -5.26 14.36
N GLN A 97 2.87 -4.87 13.21
CA GLN A 97 2.21 -5.06 11.91
C GLN A 97 1.84 -6.53 11.69
N ALA A 98 2.75 -7.46 11.99
CA ALA A 98 2.50 -8.89 11.84
C ALA A 98 1.32 -9.37 12.71
N ALA A 99 1.22 -8.90 13.96
CA ALA A 99 0.10 -9.21 14.83
C ALA A 99 -1.22 -8.64 14.30
N LEU A 100 -1.21 -7.39 13.80
CA LEU A 100 -2.40 -6.78 13.20
C LEU A 100 -2.86 -7.51 11.94
N VAL A 101 -1.96 -7.79 10.99
CA VAL A 101 -2.27 -8.52 9.76
C VAL A 101 -2.81 -9.91 10.10
N ARG A 102 -2.19 -10.62 11.06
CA ARG A 102 -2.68 -11.92 11.52
C ARG A 102 -4.09 -11.82 12.10
N LYS A 103 -4.34 -10.81 12.94
CA LYS A 103 -5.66 -10.58 13.55
C LYS A 103 -6.72 -10.30 12.49
N LEU A 104 -6.45 -9.37 11.57
CA LEU A 104 -7.37 -9.00 10.49
C LEU A 104 -7.60 -10.16 9.51
N SER A 105 -6.60 -11.00 9.25
CA SER A 105 -6.75 -12.18 8.39
C SER A 105 -7.68 -13.25 8.97
N GLY A 106 -7.87 -13.29 10.29
CA GLY A 106 -8.81 -14.18 10.96
C GLY A 106 -10.21 -13.58 11.15
N CYS A 107 -10.40 -12.30 10.84
CA CYS A 107 -11.71 -11.65 10.93
C CYS A 107 -12.61 -12.04 9.75
N SER A 108 -13.92 -11.99 9.97
CA SER A 108 -14.89 -12.04 8.86
C SER A 108 -14.65 -10.87 7.90
N LYS A 109 -14.91 -11.09 6.60
CA LYS A 109 -14.91 -10.04 5.57
C LYS A 109 -15.87 -8.89 5.92
N ASP A 110 -16.87 -9.15 6.77
CA ASP A 110 -17.83 -8.15 7.23
C ASP A 110 -17.36 -7.30 8.42
N HIS A 111 -16.17 -7.57 8.96
CA HIS A 111 -15.63 -6.81 10.08
C HIS A 111 -15.47 -5.32 9.69
N PRO A 112 -16.05 -4.36 10.45
CA PRO A 112 -16.08 -2.94 10.07
C PRO A 112 -14.70 -2.35 9.75
N LEU A 113 -13.70 -2.59 10.62
CA LEU A 113 -12.32 -2.13 10.38
C LEU A 113 -11.70 -2.73 9.10
N LEU A 114 -11.97 -4.01 8.81
CA LEU A 114 -11.42 -4.66 7.62
C LEU A 114 -12.06 -4.09 6.35
N LYS A 115 -13.37 -3.82 6.39
CA LYS A 115 -14.10 -3.13 5.31
C LYS A 115 -13.53 -1.74 5.08
N ALA A 116 -13.35 -0.94 6.13
CA ALA A 116 -12.78 0.41 6.01
C ALA A 116 -11.36 0.39 5.44
N ILE A 117 -10.49 -0.51 5.90
CA ILE A 117 -9.14 -0.69 5.34
C ILE A 117 -9.20 -1.12 3.87
N THR A 118 -10.16 -1.98 3.52
CA THR A 118 -10.32 -2.45 2.13
C THR A 118 -10.78 -1.32 1.21
N GLU A 119 -11.77 -0.53 1.61
CA GLU A 119 -12.24 0.62 0.83
C GLU A 119 -11.16 1.70 0.70
N TYR A 120 -10.42 1.98 1.78
CA TYR A 120 -9.27 2.88 1.73
C TYR A 120 -8.19 2.38 0.76
N TYR A 121 -7.84 1.09 0.85
CA TYR A 121 -6.89 0.47 -0.08
C TYR A 121 -7.32 0.63 -1.54
N ARG A 122 -8.61 0.46 -1.86
CA ARG A 122 -9.11 0.61 -3.23
C ARG A 122 -8.88 2.02 -3.77
N LEU A 123 -9.11 3.04 -2.95
CA LEU A 123 -8.87 4.44 -3.29
C LEU A 123 -7.39 4.70 -3.55
N VAL A 124 -6.52 4.30 -2.63
CA VAL A 124 -5.07 4.53 -2.76
C VAL A 124 -4.49 3.74 -3.93
N LYS A 125 -4.93 2.49 -4.14
CA LYS A 125 -4.51 1.68 -5.28
C LYS A 125 -4.91 2.33 -6.61
N ALA A 126 -6.14 2.83 -6.72
CA ALA A 126 -6.59 3.54 -7.91
C ALA A 126 -5.74 4.78 -8.18
N LEU A 127 -5.48 5.59 -7.16
CA LEU A 127 -4.63 6.78 -7.27
C LEU A 127 -3.19 6.42 -7.68
N TYR A 128 -2.63 5.35 -7.10
CA TYR A 128 -1.31 4.83 -7.47
C TYR A 128 -1.26 4.43 -8.95
N ILE A 129 -2.26 3.68 -9.45
CA ILE A 129 -2.29 3.25 -10.85
C ILE A 129 -2.44 4.44 -11.80
N LEU A 130 -3.28 5.43 -11.47
CA LEU A 130 -3.40 6.66 -12.26
C LEU A 130 -2.05 7.39 -12.35
N ASN A 131 -1.36 7.57 -11.22
CA ASN A 131 -0.02 8.16 -11.20
C ASN A 131 0.98 7.32 -11.99
N TYR A 132 0.92 5.99 -11.88
CA TYR A 132 1.79 5.08 -12.62
C TYR A 132 1.57 5.17 -14.14
N MET A 133 0.35 5.43 -14.60
CA MET A 133 0.03 5.65 -16.02
C MET A 133 0.56 6.99 -16.52
N GLY A 134 0.49 8.05 -15.71
CA GLY A 134 0.92 9.40 -16.08
C GLY A 134 2.41 9.70 -15.89
N ASP A 135 3.08 9.03 -14.96
CA ASP A 135 4.44 9.38 -14.55
C ASP A 135 5.50 8.34 -14.99
N GLU A 136 6.28 8.71 -16.00
CA GLU A 136 7.39 7.88 -16.47
C GLU A 136 8.51 7.73 -15.43
N LYS A 137 8.76 8.75 -14.59
CA LYS A 137 9.79 8.69 -13.55
C LYS A 137 9.42 7.65 -12.51
N LEU A 138 8.14 7.59 -12.10
CA LEU A 138 7.63 6.56 -11.20
C LEU A 138 7.84 5.16 -11.80
N ARG A 139 7.48 4.95 -13.07
CA ARG A 139 7.69 3.66 -13.76
C ARG A 139 9.17 3.25 -13.77
N LYS A 140 10.05 4.18 -14.13
CA LYS A 140 11.51 3.95 -14.12
C LYS A 140 12.03 3.64 -12.72
N HIS A 141 11.52 4.33 -11.70
CA HIS A 141 11.90 4.09 -10.31
C HIS A 141 11.53 2.68 -9.85
N VAL A 142 10.28 2.27 -10.08
CA VAL A 142 9.80 0.91 -9.76
C VAL A 142 10.64 -0.14 -10.46
N GLN A 143 10.93 0.03 -11.76
CA GLN A 143 11.75 -0.92 -12.51
C GLN A 143 13.18 -1.03 -11.96
N ARG A 144 13.81 0.10 -11.60
CA ARG A 144 15.17 0.11 -11.03
C ARG A 144 15.24 -0.56 -9.65
N ALA A 145 14.22 -0.36 -8.81
CA ALA A 145 14.16 -0.98 -7.49
C ALA A 145 14.20 -2.52 -7.59
N LEU A 146 13.48 -3.09 -8.56
CA LEU A 146 13.47 -4.54 -8.81
C LEU A 146 14.80 -5.06 -9.32
N ASN A 147 15.39 -4.37 -10.31
CA ASN A 147 16.65 -4.80 -10.89
C ASN A 147 17.75 -4.94 -9.80
N LYS A 148 17.72 -4.08 -8.77
CA LYS A 148 18.61 -4.19 -7.60
C LYS A 148 18.32 -5.44 -6.77
N GLY A 149 17.04 -5.75 -6.50
CA GLY A 149 16.64 -6.96 -5.78
C GLY A 149 17.04 -8.23 -6.52
N GLU A 150 16.79 -8.30 -7.83
CA GLU A 150 17.19 -9.42 -8.69
C GLU A 150 18.71 -9.59 -8.72
N ALA A 151 19.47 -8.49 -8.87
CA ALA A 151 20.93 -8.52 -8.83
C ALA A 151 21.48 -9.04 -7.49
N TYR A 152 20.87 -8.64 -6.37
CA TYR A 152 21.22 -9.17 -5.05
C TYR A 152 20.94 -10.68 -4.95
N HIS A 153 19.78 -11.14 -5.42
CA HIS A 153 19.45 -12.56 -5.43
C HIS A 153 20.33 -13.38 -6.38
N GLN A 154 20.76 -12.82 -7.51
CA GLN A 154 21.73 -13.44 -8.40
C GLN A 154 23.09 -13.56 -7.73
N LEU A 155 23.59 -12.47 -7.12
CA LEU A 155 24.85 -12.48 -6.38
C LEU A 155 24.82 -13.53 -5.27
N ARG A 156 23.76 -13.55 -4.45
CA ARG A 156 23.58 -14.53 -3.37
C ARG A 156 23.63 -15.98 -3.87
N ARG A 157 23.10 -16.27 -5.06
CA ARG A 157 23.17 -17.60 -5.68
C ARG A 157 24.55 -17.94 -6.23
N ALA A 158 25.31 -16.95 -6.68
CA ALA A 158 26.64 -17.15 -7.25
C ALA A 158 27.73 -17.40 -6.19
N ILE A 159 27.50 -16.94 -4.95
CA ILE A 159 28.43 -17.10 -3.82
C ILE A 159 28.03 -18.23 -2.84
N ALA A 160 26.95 -18.95 -3.13
CA ALA A 160 26.46 -20.09 -2.35
C ALA A 160 26.88 -21.40 -3.02
#